data_AF-A0A2P2MBA6-F1
#
_entry.id   AF-A0A2P2MBA6-F1
#
_cell.length_a   1.000
_cell.length_b   1.000
_cell.length_c   1.000
_cell.angle_alpha   90.00
_cell.angle_beta   90.00
_cell.angle_gamma   90.00
#
_symmetry.space_group_name_H-M   'P 1'
#
loop_
_entity.id
_entity.type
_entity.pdbx_description
1 polymer ?
#
loop_
_entity_poly.entity_id
_entity_poly.type
_entity_poly.pdbx_seq_one_letter_code
_entity_poly.pdbx_strand_id
1 'polypeptide(L)'
;MKANQVWRLGMADMQILPGTRHRPPLKRPIWIIVLVSMVSLFLVCAYIYPPQSSTACYLFSSRGCKALTDWLPPAPAREYTDDEMQSHIVIKEILHSPPVQTKNAKIAFMFLTPGSLPFEKLWDKFFDGHEGRFSVYVHASQEKPVHLSRYFAHQDIHSDEVVWGKISMVDAERRLLGNALQDPDNQHFVLLSDSCVPLYKFEYVYNYLMYSNISYVDCFFDPGPHGNGRYSDHMSPEIEKKDFRKGAQWFSMKRQHALIVIADSLYYTKFREYCKVVILAIA
;
A
#
# COMPACT_ATOMS: atom_id res chain seq x y z
N MET A 1 -100.25 -12.31 -83.00
CA MET A 1 -101.12 -13.17 -82.17
C MET A 1 -100.24 -14.09 -81.34
N LYS A 2 -100.49 -14.17 -80.03
CA LYS A 2 -99.63 -14.86 -79.06
C LYS A 2 -99.59 -16.37 -79.32
N ALA A 3 -98.39 -16.93 -79.23
CA ALA A 3 -98.17 -18.32 -78.85
C ALA A 3 -96.89 -18.37 -78.02
N ASN A 4 -96.94 -19.00 -76.85
CA ASN A 4 -95.89 -19.90 -76.38
C ASN A 4 -96.29 -20.49 -75.03
N GLN A 5 -96.29 -21.81 -74.97
CA GLN A 5 -95.91 -22.55 -73.77
C GLN A 5 -95.65 -24.01 -74.16
N VAL A 6 -94.42 -24.47 -73.89
CA VAL A 6 -94.13 -25.89 -73.70
C VAL A 6 -93.21 -25.98 -72.49
N TRP A 7 -93.63 -26.82 -71.55
CA TRP A 7 -92.89 -27.23 -70.36
C TRP A 7 -92.08 -28.49 -70.64
N ARG A 8 -90.92 -28.66 -69.98
CA ARG A 8 -90.58 -29.90 -69.29
C ARG A 8 -89.43 -29.72 -68.29
N LEU A 9 -89.47 -30.61 -67.29
CA LEU A 9 -88.86 -30.61 -65.96
C LEU A 9 -87.51 -31.35 -65.93
N GLY A 10 -86.62 -31.04 -64.97
CA GLY A 10 -85.42 -31.84 -64.69
C GLY A 10 -84.61 -31.46 -63.43
N MET A 11 -84.85 -32.21 -62.35
CA MET A 11 -83.97 -32.68 -61.25
C MET A 11 -83.13 -31.73 -60.35
N ALA A 12 -83.58 -31.70 -59.09
CA ALA A 12 -82.95 -31.70 -57.75
C ALA A 12 -81.45 -31.42 -57.48
N ASP A 13 -81.29 -30.75 -56.32
CA ASP A 13 -80.19 -30.70 -55.34
C ASP A 13 -78.91 -29.88 -55.61
N MET A 14 -78.77 -28.77 -54.86
CA MET A 14 -77.60 -28.54 -54.01
C MET A 14 -77.87 -27.47 -52.93
N GLN A 15 -77.71 -27.89 -51.69
CA GLN A 15 -77.85 -27.08 -50.48
C GLN A 15 -76.71 -26.07 -50.32
N ILE A 16 -77.05 -24.94 -49.71
CA ILE A 16 -76.21 -23.75 -49.48
C ILE A 16 -75.17 -24.03 -48.38
N LEU A 17 -73.89 -23.73 -48.64
CA LEU A 17 -72.81 -23.65 -47.63
C LEU A 17 -72.12 -22.27 -47.69
N PRO A 18 -71.66 -21.70 -46.55
CA PRO A 18 -71.11 -20.35 -46.50
C PRO A 18 -69.63 -20.32 -46.86
N GLY A 19 -69.26 -19.40 -47.76
CA GLY A 19 -67.89 -19.11 -48.15
C GLY A 19 -67.06 -18.51 -47.01
N THR A 20 -65.88 -19.07 -46.84
CA THR A 20 -64.89 -18.90 -45.78
C THR A 20 -64.21 -17.52 -45.80
N ARG A 21 -64.12 -16.84 -44.65
CA ARG A 21 -63.22 -15.68 -44.45
C ARG A 21 -61.81 -16.20 -44.19
N HIS A 22 -60.88 -15.93 -45.11
CA HIS A 22 -59.45 -16.14 -44.88
C HIS A 22 -58.93 -15.16 -43.80
N ARG A 23 -58.56 -15.68 -42.62
CA ARG A 23 -57.68 -14.96 -41.69
C ARG A 23 -56.22 -15.17 -42.13
N PRO A 24 -55.35 -14.15 -42.12
CA PRO A 24 -53.93 -14.36 -42.41
C PRO A 24 -53.30 -15.20 -41.30
N PRO A 25 -52.34 -16.09 -41.61
CA PRO A 25 -51.67 -16.89 -40.60
C PRO A 25 -50.83 -15.98 -39.68
N LEU A 26 -51.04 -16.08 -38.36
CA LEU A 26 -50.15 -15.49 -37.36
C LEU A 26 -48.74 -16.02 -37.62
N LYS A 27 -47.82 -15.16 -38.08
CA LYS A 27 -46.38 -15.47 -38.07
C LYS A 27 -45.99 -15.75 -36.63
N ARG A 28 -45.61 -17.00 -36.33
CA ARG A 28 -45.14 -17.41 -35.00
C ARG A 28 -44.05 -16.43 -34.54
N PRO A 29 -44.01 -16.04 -33.26
CA PRO A 29 -43.08 -15.05 -32.72
C PRO A 29 -41.67 -15.62 -32.55
N ILE A 30 -41.17 -16.33 -33.56
CA ILE A 30 -39.85 -16.97 -33.56
C ILE A 30 -38.76 -15.92 -33.34
N TRP A 31 -38.93 -14.73 -33.92
CA TRP A 31 -38.03 -13.60 -33.69
C TRP A 31 -37.96 -13.16 -32.23
N ILE A 32 -39.07 -13.22 -31.50
CA ILE A 32 -39.08 -12.86 -30.07
C ILE A 32 -38.33 -13.93 -29.28
N ILE A 33 -38.55 -15.21 -29.57
CA ILE A 33 -37.85 -16.32 -28.90
C ILE A 33 -36.34 -16.25 -29.16
N VAL A 34 -35.94 -16.01 -30.42
CA VAL A 34 -34.53 -15.87 -30.80
C VAL A 34 -33.90 -14.68 -30.07
N LEU A 35 -34.59 -13.54 -30.05
CA LEU A 35 -34.09 -12.32 -29.41
C LEU A 35 -33.97 -12.49 -27.89
N VAL A 36 -34.94 -13.11 -27.24
CA VAL A 36 -34.88 -13.44 -25.81
C VAL A 36 -33.75 -14.42 -25.52
N SER A 37 -33.55 -15.44 -26.35
CA SER A 37 -32.43 -16.39 -26.17
C SER A 37 -31.07 -15.71 -26.34
N MET A 38 -30.95 -14.79 -27.30
CA MET A 38 -29.71 -14.07 -27.58
C MET A 38 -29.36 -13.11 -26.44
N VAL A 39 -30.37 -12.40 -25.91
CA VAL A 39 -30.21 -11.53 -24.72
C VAL A 39 -29.85 -12.36 -23.49
N SER A 40 -30.50 -13.52 -23.29
CA SER A 40 -30.20 -14.41 -22.16
C SER A 40 -28.78 -14.95 -22.23
N LEU A 41 -28.32 -15.38 -23.40
CA LEU A 41 -26.95 -15.85 -23.61
C LEU A 41 -25.94 -14.74 -23.37
N PHE A 42 -26.22 -13.52 -23.86
CA PHE A 42 -25.36 -12.35 -23.64
C PHE A 42 -25.23 -12.02 -22.15
N LEU A 43 -26.33 -12.05 -21.39
CA LEU A 43 -26.32 -11.80 -19.95
C LEU A 43 -25.53 -12.88 -19.18
N VAL A 44 -25.68 -14.16 -19.57
CA VAL A 44 -24.90 -15.26 -18.97
C VAL A 44 -23.42 -15.12 -19.31
N CYS A 45 -23.07 -14.80 -20.55
CA CYS A 45 -21.68 -14.56 -20.94
C CYS A 45 -21.07 -13.35 -20.21
N ALA A 46 -21.82 -12.26 -20.04
CA ALA A 46 -21.38 -11.08 -19.30
C ALA A 46 -21.21 -11.36 -17.80
N TYR A 47 -22.01 -12.27 -17.23
CA TYR A 47 -21.88 -12.72 -15.85
C TYR A 47 -20.67 -13.62 -15.64
N ILE A 48 -20.39 -14.54 -16.57
CA ILE A 48 -19.25 -15.48 -16.47
C ILE A 48 -17.93 -14.78 -16.82
N TYR A 49 -17.94 -13.81 -17.74
CA TYR A 49 -16.75 -13.09 -18.20
C TYR A 49 -16.90 -11.58 -17.95
N PRO A 50 -16.77 -11.11 -16.69
CA PRO A 50 -16.81 -9.69 -16.40
C PRO A 50 -15.66 -8.95 -17.11
N PRO A 51 -15.94 -7.82 -17.79
CA PRO A 51 -14.91 -7.10 -18.53
C PRO A 51 -13.87 -6.50 -17.58
N GLN A 52 -12.60 -6.85 -17.79
CA GLN A 52 -11.47 -6.35 -17.01
C GLN A 52 -11.01 -4.93 -17.41
N SER A 53 -11.57 -4.36 -18.50
CA SER A 53 -11.19 -3.03 -19.00
C SER A 53 -12.29 -1.98 -18.78
N SER A 54 -11.92 -0.85 -18.19
CA SER A 54 -12.78 0.29 -17.87
C SER A 54 -13.52 0.90 -19.07
N THR A 55 -13.03 0.68 -20.30
CA THR A 55 -13.53 1.30 -21.54
C THR A 55 -14.92 0.79 -21.96
N ALA A 56 -15.23 -0.49 -21.70
CA ALA A 56 -16.54 -1.07 -22.04
C ALA A 56 -17.67 -0.55 -21.14
N CYS A 57 -17.33 -0.09 -19.93
CA CYS A 57 -18.29 0.35 -18.92
C CYS A 57 -18.95 1.70 -19.25
N TYR A 58 -18.26 2.54 -20.03
CA TYR A 58 -18.78 3.85 -20.47
C TYR A 58 -19.79 3.76 -21.62
N LEU A 59 -19.86 2.62 -22.33
CA LEU A 59 -20.79 2.45 -23.45
C LEU A 59 -22.22 2.09 -23.01
N PHE A 60 -22.40 1.57 -21.78
CA PHE A 60 -23.69 1.06 -21.29
C PHE A 60 -24.29 1.83 -20.11
N SER A 61 -23.59 2.84 -19.56
CA SER A 61 -24.11 3.64 -18.44
C SER A 61 -23.55 5.06 -18.44
N SER A 62 -24.44 6.06 -18.44
CA SER A 62 -24.07 7.48 -18.27
C SER A 62 -23.52 7.82 -16.87
N ARG A 63 -23.61 6.88 -15.91
CA ARG A 63 -23.11 7.04 -14.53
C ARG A 63 -21.81 6.27 -14.24
N GLY A 64 -21.25 5.56 -15.21
CA GLY A 64 -19.97 4.85 -15.08
C GLY A 64 -19.97 3.68 -14.09
N CYS A 65 -18.80 3.03 -13.96
CA CYS A 65 -18.58 1.78 -13.22
C CYS A 65 -18.82 1.81 -11.70
N LYS A 66 -19.14 2.97 -11.12
CA LYS A 66 -19.45 3.09 -9.69
C LYS A 66 -20.73 2.36 -9.28
N ALA A 67 -21.74 2.35 -10.16
CA ALA A 67 -23.01 1.69 -9.87
C ALA A 67 -22.89 0.16 -9.77
N LEU A 68 -21.88 -0.44 -10.41
CA LEU A 68 -21.65 -1.88 -10.40
C LEU A 68 -20.86 -2.32 -9.15
N THR A 69 -19.91 -1.49 -8.69
CA THR A 69 -19.18 -1.72 -7.43
C THR A 69 -20.08 -1.57 -6.22
N ASP A 70 -21.09 -0.70 -6.26
CA ASP A 70 -22.06 -0.53 -5.18
C ASP A 70 -23.09 -1.69 -5.10
N TRP A 71 -23.23 -2.48 -6.18
CA TRP A 71 -24.18 -3.60 -6.28
C TRP A 71 -23.59 -4.95 -5.85
N LEU A 72 -22.27 -5.08 -5.84
CA LEU A 72 -21.61 -6.30 -5.40
C LEU A 72 -21.54 -6.30 -3.87
N PRO A 73 -21.84 -7.42 -3.19
CA PRO A 73 -21.58 -7.52 -1.76
C PRO A 73 -20.08 -7.23 -1.52
N PRO A 74 -19.73 -6.48 -0.46
CA PRO A 74 -18.34 -6.20 -0.17
C PRO A 74 -17.59 -7.53 -0.09
N ALA A 75 -16.41 -7.59 -0.73
CA ALA A 75 -15.55 -8.76 -0.63
C ALA A 75 -15.40 -9.11 0.85
N PRO A 76 -15.51 -10.39 1.24
CA PRO A 76 -15.38 -10.78 2.63
C PRO A 76 -14.08 -10.21 3.18
N ALA A 77 -14.15 -9.62 4.38
CA ALA A 77 -12.98 -9.11 5.06
C ALA A 77 -11.96 -10.25 5.15
N ARG A 78 -10.76 -10.00 4.65
CA ARG A 78 -9.70 -10.99 4.68
C ARG A 78 -9.46 -11.44 6.11
N GLU A 79 -9.42 -12.76 6.32
CA GLU A 79 -8.99 -13.35 7.58
C GLU A 79 -7.47 -13.27 7.69
N TYR A 80 -6.98 -12.75 8.82
CA TYR A 80 -5.55 -12.67 9.11
C TYR A 80 -5.00 -14.01 9.59
N THR A 81 -3.77 -14.30 9.20
CA THR A 81 -3.00 -15.39 9.79
C THR A 81 -2.67 -15.11 11.26
N ASP A 82 -2.27 -16.16 12.01
CA ASP A 82 -1.89 -16.00 13.42
C ASP A 82 -0.73 -14.99 13.58
N ASP A 83 0.28 -15.03 12.69
CA ASP A 83 1.41 -14.11 12.71
C ASP A 83 1.00 -12.66 12.42
N GLU A 84 0.08 -12.46 11.47
CA GLU A 84 -0.51 -11.15 11.19
C GLU A 84 -1.30 -10.61 12.36
N MET A 85 -2.12 -11.45 12.99
CA MET A 85 -2.90 -11.09 14.18
C MET A 85 -1.97 -10.69 15.33
N GLN A 86 -0.92 -11.47 15.59
CA GLN A 86 0.07 -11.18 16.62
C GLN A 86 0.80 -9.85 16.35
N SER A 87 1.27 -9.64 15.11
CA SER A 87 1.91 -8.39 14.71
C SER A 87 0.95 -7.20 14.89
N HIS A 88 -0.31 -7.33 14.48
CA HIS A 88 -1.34 -6.30 14.66
C HIS A 88 -1.56 -5.95 16.13
N ILE A 89 -1.68 -6.96 17.00
CA ILE A 89 -1.88 -6.75 18.44
C ILE A 89 -0.68 -6.03 19.04
N VAL A 90 0.55 -6.49 18.78
CA VAL A 90 1.77 -5.87 19.30
C VAL A 90 1.89 -4.40 18.87
N ILE A 91 1.71 -4.12 17.58
CA ILE A 91 1.74 -2.75 17.04
C ILE A 91 0.65 -1.89 17.70
N LYS A 92 -0.57 -2.42 17.78
CA LYS A 92 -1.69 -1.72 18.39
C LYS A 92 -1.40 -1.38 19.86
N GLU A 93 -0.93 -2.34 20.65
CA GLU A 93 -0.59 -2.12 22.05
C GLU A 93 0.54 -1.10 22.22
N ILE A 94 1.57 -1.12 21.37
CA ILE A 94 2.64 -0.11 21.40
C ILE A 94 2.08 1.30 21.14
N LEU A 95 1.19 1.45 20.16
CA LEU A 95 0.57 2.73 19.81
C LEU A 95 -0.37 3.26 20.90
N HIS A 96 -1.12 2.38 21.57
CA HIS A 96 -2.05 2.76 22.64
C HIS A 96 -1.37 2.90 24.01
N SER A 97 -0.16 2.37 24.17
CA SER A 97 0.60 2.51 25.40
C SER A 97 0.92 3.98 25.70
N PRO A 98 0.82 4.42 26.97
CA PRO A 98 1.17 5.79 27.32
C PRO A 98 2.67 6.04 27.08
N PRO A 99 3.05 7.23 26.59
CA PRO A 99 4.46 7.58 26.43
C PRO A 99 5.23 7.50 27.74
N VAL A 100 6.48 7.02 27.68
CA VAL A 100 7.36 6.97 28.85
C VAL A 100 7.65 8.40 29.31
N GLN A 101 7.27 8.71 30.55
CA GLN A 101 7.54 10.00 31.16
C GLN A 101 8.97 10.02 31.70
N THR A 102 9.77 10.98 31.22
CA THR A 102 11.17 11.11 31.61
C THR A 102 11.42 12.54 32.07
N LYS A 103 12.32 12.71 33.05
CA LYS A 103 12.70 14.05 33.51
C LYS A 103 13.66 14.74 32.54
N ASN A 104 14.44 13.95 31.81
CA ASN A 104 15.53 14.41 30.93
C ASN A 104 15.34 13.81 29.54
N ALA A 105 14.25 14.17 28.86
CA ALA A 105 13.96 13.61 27.55
C ALA A 105 15.09 13.95 26.54
N LYS A 106 15.56 12.96 25.78
CA LYS A 106 16.69 13.07 24.86
C LYS A 106 16.30 12.76 23.43
N ILE A 107 17.08 13.32 22.51
CA ILE A 107 17.12 12.90 21.11
C ILE A 107 18.33 11.98 20.90
N ALA A 108 18.09 10.78 20.39
CA ALA A 108 19.12 9.87 19.94
C ALA A 108 19.54 10.23 18.51
N PHE A 109 20.76 10.73 18.36
CA PHE A 109 21.40 10.94 17.05
C PHE A 109 22.16 9.68 16.67
N MET A 110 21.67 8.98 15.65
CA MET A 110 22.18 7.70 15.20
C MET A 110 22.90 7.87 13.87
N PHE A 111 24.21 7.66 13.86
CA PHE A 111 25.06 7.82 12.69
C PHE A 111 25.36 6.45 12.09
N LEU A 112 24.91 6.23 10.85
CA LEU A 112 25.32 5.09 10.03
C LEU A 112 26.37 5.57 9.04
N THR A 113 27.62 5.11 9.21
CA THR A 113 28.76 5.60 8.44
C THR A 113 29.56 4.45 7.85
N PRO A 114 30.29 4.65 6.75
CA PRO A 114 31.30 3.68 6.31
C PRO A 114 32.53 3.68 7.25
N GLY A 115 32.88 4.81 7.86
CA GLY A 115 34.02 4.95 8.75
C GLY A 115 34.04 6.28 9.49
N SER A 116 35.12 7.05 9.35
CA SER A 116 35.29 8.37 9.99
C SER A 116 34.17 9.35 9.66
N LEU A 117 33.89 10.28 10.58
CA LEU A 117 32.91 11.35 10.41
C LEU A 117 33.59 12.66 9.97
N PRO A 118 33.51 13.05 8.69
CA PRO A 118 34.23 14.25 8.20
C PRO A 118 33.76 15.54 8.89
N PHE A 119 32.48 15.59 9.26
CA PHE A 119 31.85 16.73 9.92
C PHE A 119 31.80 16.63 11.44
N GLU A 120 32.60 15.76 12.07
CA GLU A 120 32.61 15.56 13.52
C GLU A 120 32.81 16.87 14.30
N LYS A 121 33.72 17.74 13.85
CA LYS A 121 33.94 19.07 14.48
C LYS A 121 32.73 20.01 14.39
N LEU A 122 31.90 19.86 13.37
CA LEU A 122 30.66 20.63 13.25
C LEU A 122 29.61 20.10 14.22
N TRP A 123 29.48 18.78 14.30
CA TRP A 123 28.58 18.12 15.26
C TRP A 123 29.00 18.38 16.70
N ASP A 124 30.30 18.41 17.00
CA ASP A 124 30.85 18.81 18.30
C ASP A 124 30.34 20.20 18.74
N LYS A 125 30.43 21.19 17.84
CA LYS A 125 29.89 22.54 18.07
C LYS A 125 28.36 22.57 18.17
N PHE A 126 27.67 21.70 17.45
CA PHE A 126 26.22 21.60 17.52
C PHE A 126 25.75 21.03 18.87
N PHE A 127 26.53 20.13 19.47
CA PHE A 127 26.22 19.50 20.77
C PHE A 127 26.72 20.28 21.99
N ASP A 128 27.65 21.23 21.79
CA ASP A 128 28.29 21.98 22.86
C ASP A 128 27.29 22.71 23.78
N GLY A 129 27.39 22.45 25.08
CA GLY A 129 26.51 23.03 26.11
C GLY A 129 25.10 22.45 26.17
N HIS A 130 24.85 21.29 25.56
CA HIS A 130 23.53 20.65 25.49
C HIS A 130 23.50 19.23 26.08
N GLU A 131 24.47 18.90 26.92
CA GLU A 131 24.56 17.61 27.59
C GLU A 131 23.26 17.25 28.33
N GLY A 132 22.91 15.97 28.28
CA GLY A 132 21.70 15.45 28.92
C GLY A 132 20.41 15.63 28.10
N ARG A 133 20.44 16.35 26.98
CA ARG A 133 19.32 16.46 26.02
C ARG A 133 19.50 15.64 24.73
N PHE A 134 20.63 14.95 24.60
CA PHE A 134 20.89 14.08 23.48
C PHE A 134 21.73 12.87 23.89
N SER A 135 21.74 11.89 23.00
CA SER A 135 22.64 10.74 23.00
C SER A 135 23.15 10.51 21.57
N VAL A 136 24.33 9.93 21.43
CA VAL A 136 24.97 9.68 20.13
C VAL A 136 25.24 8.18 20.02
N TYR A 137 24.97 7.60 18.85
CA TYR A 137 25.27 6.22 18.54
C TYR A 137 25.89 6.15 17.16
N VAL A 138 27.01 5.42 17.01
CA VAL A 138 27.73 5.31 15.74
C VAL A 138 27.81 3.86 15.32
N HIS A 139 27.35 3.55 14.11
CA HIS A 139 27.56 2.27 13.45
C HIS A 139 28.47 2.49 12.25
N ALA A 140 29.73 2.09 12.36
CA ALA A 140 30.74 2.23 11.31
C ALA A 140 30.93 0.90 10.58
N SER A 141 30.52 0.82 9.32
CA SER A 141 30.36 -0.45 8.60
C SER A 141 31.62 -1.03 7.97
N GLN A 142 32.68 -0.24 7.78
CA GLN A 142 33.93 -0.69 7.16
C GLN A 142 35.12 -0.52 8.11
N GLU A 143 35.34 0.69 8.60
CA GLU A 143 36.50 1.02 9.43
C GLU A 143 36.07 1.60 10.76
N LYS A 144 36.70 1.17 11.85
CA LYS A 144 36.45 1.74 13.16
C LYS A 144 37.03 3.17 13.21
N PRO A 145 36.20 4.21 13.35
CA PRO A 145 36.66 5.58 13.36
C PRO A 145 37.44 5.91 14.64
N VAL A 146 38.39 6.83 14.52
CA VAL A 146 39.02 7.49 15.66
C VAL A 146 38.33 8.83 15.87
N HIS A 147 37.56 8.93 16.95
CA HIS A 147 36.81 10.12 17.29
C HIS A 147 37.69 11.15 18.00
N LEU A 148 37.58 12.41 17.59
CA LEU A 148 38.27 13.55 18.19
C LEU A 148 37.39 14.28 19.22
N SER A 149 36.08 14.29 18.98
CA SER A 149 35.07 14.89 19.84
C SER A 149 34.76 13.97 21.01
N ARG A 150 34.67 14.54 22.20
CA ARG A 150 34.23 13.84 23.40
C ARG A 150 32.81 13.27 23.29
N TYR A 151 31.99 13.82 22.40
CA TYR A 151 30.61 13.37 22.20
C TYR A 151 30.49 12.09 21.38
N PHE A 152 31.51 11.78 20.56
CA PHE A 152 31.56 10.57 19.74
C PHE A 152 32.47 9.50 20.35
N ALA A 153 33.40 9.91 21.24
CA ALA A 153 34.23 8.98 21.99
C ALA A 153 33.38 7.92 22.72
N HIS A 154 33.69 6.65 22.45
CA HIS A 154 33.03 5.47 23.02
C HIS A 154 31.53 5.32 22.69
N GLN A 155 31.05 5.99 21.63
CA GLN A 155 29.65 5.86 21.17
C GLN A 155 29.48 4.84 20.03
N ASP A 156 30.56 4.18 19.60
CA ASP A 156 30.50 3.12 18.61
C ASP A 156 29.75 1.90 19.16
N ILE A 157 28.69 1.50 18.46
CA ILE A 157 27.99 0.25 18.74
C ILE A 157 28.66 -0.90 18.00
N HIS A 158 28.29 -2.14 18.38
CA HIS A 158 28.66 -3.30 17.58
C HIS A 158 28.16 -3.11 16.13
N SER A 159 29.09 -3.20 15.18
CA SER A 159 28.83 -2.95 13.76
C SER A 159 29.04 -4.22 12.94
N ASP A 160 28.22 -4.40 11.91
CA ASP A 160 28.38 -5.43 10.88
C ASP A 160 28.68 -4.79 9.51
N GLU A 161 29.13 -5.60 8.56
CA GLU A 161 29.30 -5.15 7.17
C GLU A 161 27.97 -4.68 6.58
N VAL A 162 28.01 -3.50 5.96
CA VAL A 162 26.85 -2.90 5.29
C VAL A 162 27.16 -2.75 3.81
N VAL A 163 26.40 -3.47 3.00
CA VAL A 163 26.43 -3.30 1.54
C VAL A 163 25.35 -2.31 1.12
N TRP A 164 25.76 -1.32 0.33
CA TRP A 164 24.84 -0.29 -0.15
C TRP A 164 23.70 -0.90 -0.97
N GLY A 165 22.50 -0.44 -0.66
CA GLY A 165 21.25 -0.85 -1.25
C GLY A 165 20.87 -2.32 -1.05
N LYS A 166 21.34 -2.94 0.03
CA LYS A 166 20.89 -4.26 0.48
C LYS A 166 20.22 -4.18 1.86
N ILE A 167 19.56 -5.28 2.25
CA ILE A 167 18.90 -5.40 3.56
C ILE A 167 19.86 -5.18 4.74
N SER A 168 21.17 -5.40 4.56
CA SER A 168 22.19 -5.10 5.57
C SER A 168 22.17 -3.64 6.05
N MET A 169 21.71 -2.69 5.22
CA MET A 169 21.51 -1.30 5.66
C MET A 169 20.40 -1.21 6.70
N VAL A 170 19.28 -1.87 6.44
CA VAL A 170 18.14 -1.94 7.38
C VAL A 170 18.54 -2.67 8.66
N ASP A 171 19.40 -3.69 8.58
CA ASP A 171 19.95 -4.37 9.76
C ASP A 171 20.77 -3.45 10.65
N ALA A 172 21.63 -2.63 10.05
CA ALA A 172 22.42 -1.65 10.79
C ALA A 172 21.54 -0.57 11.42
N GLU A 173 20.51 -0.09 10.72
CA GLU A 173 19.53 0.87 11.26
C GLU A 173 18.74 0.29 12.44
N ARG A 174 18.27 -0.96 12.33
CA ARG A 174 17.61 -1.68 13.43
C ARG A 174 18.57 -1.86 14.62
N ARG A 175 19.85 -2.12 14.36
CA ARG A 175 20.85 -2.24 15.43
C ARG A 175 21.10 -0.92 16.15
N LEU A 176 21.17 0.20 15.42
CA LEU A 176 21.23 1.55 15.98
C LEU A 176 20.01 1.84 16.85
N LEU A 177 18.81 1.61 16.33
CA LEU A 177 17.56 1.77 17.07
C LEU A 177 17.53 0.91 18.35
N GLY A 178 17.91 -0.36 18.26
CA GLY A 178 17.96 -1.28 19.39
C GLY A 178 18.91 -0.82 20.50
N ASN A 179 20.09 -0.29 20.15
CA ASN A 179 21.01 0.28 21.14
C ASN A 179 20.47 1.58 21.73
N ALA A 180 19.89 2.45 20.91
CA ALA A 180 19.34 3.72 21.35
C ALA A 180 18.11 3.56 22.26
N LEU A 181 17.28 2.53 22.03
CA LEU A 181 16.07 2.26 22.83
C LEU A 181 16.38 1.77 24.25
N GLN A 182 17.60 1.31 24.53
CA GLN A 182 18.00 0.90 25.88
C GLN A 182 17.99 2.07 26.87
N ASP A 183 18.26 3.30 26.41
CA ASP A 183 18.09 4.50 27.24
C ASP A 183 16.59 4.88 27.27
N PRO A 184 15.92 4.80 28.43
CA PRO A 184 14.52 5.20 28.54
C PRO A 184 14.33 6.71 28.35
N ASP A 185 15.37 7.53 28.49
CA ASP A 185 15.31 8.98 28.27
C ASP A 185 15.23 9.32 26.78
N ASN A 186 15.68 8.45 25.88
CA ASN A 186 15.59 8.67 24.43
C ASN A 186 14.12 8.60 23.97
N GLN A 187 13.56 9.76 23.61
CA GLN A 187 12.16 9.90 23.18
C GLN A 187 12.00 10.14 21.68
N HIS A 188 13.07 10.59 21.01
CA HIS A 188 13.10 10.83 19.56
C HIS A 188 14.39 10.26 18.97
N PHE A 189 14.32 9.72 17.75
CA PHE A 189 15.40 8.98 17.10
C PHE A 189 15.62 9.56 15.72
N VAL A 190 16.85 10.01 15.43
CA VAL A 190 17.22 10.65 14.15
C VAL A 190 18.31 9.83 13.50
N LEU A 191 18.05 9.32 12.29
CA LEU A 191 19.05 8.62 11.50
C LEU A 191 19.82 9.60 10.61
N LEU A 192 21.16 9.50 10.64
CA LEU A 192 22.09 10.36 9.93
C LEU A 192 23.17 9.53 9.24
N SER A 193 23.73 10.09 8.17
CA SER A 193 24.93 9.58 7.51
C SER A 193 26.14 10.46 7.82
N ASP A 194 27.32 10.04 7.39
CA ASP A 194 28.58 10.78 7.53
C ASP A 194 28.59 12.12 6.78
N SER A 195 27.74 12.28 5.76
CA SER A 195 27.60 13.52 4.99
C SER A 195 26.56 14.50 5.56
N CYS A 196 25.77 14.08 6.56
CA CYS A 196 24.72 14.93 7.11
C CYS A 196 25.30 16.06 7.98
N VAL A 197 24.72 17.26 7.84
CA VAL A 197 25.07 18.44 8.62
C VAL A 197 23.82 19.14 9.16
N PRO A 198 23.85 19.68 10.40
CA PRO A 198 22.72 20.41 10.95
C PRO A 198 22.60 21.80 10.30
N LEU A 199 21.38 22.17 9.88
CA LEU A 199 21.09 23.47 9.26
C LEU A 199 20.55 24.51 10.26
N TYR A 200 20.12 24.06 11.43
CA TYR A 200 19.58 24.90 12.51
C TYR A 200 20.34 24.64 13.81
N LYS A 201 20.21 25.56 14.77
CA LYS A 201 20.78 25.40 16.12
C LYS A 201 20.11 24.25 16.88
N PHE A 202 20.83 23.67 17.83
CA PHE A 202 20.34 22.55 18.63
C PHE A 202 19.01 22.85 19.33
N GLU A 203 18.86 23.99 20.02
CA GLU A 203 17.59 24.38 20.67
C GLU A 203 16.39 24.32 19.73
N TYR A 204 16.58 24.78 18.49
CA TYR A 204 15.50 24.78 17.50
C TYR A 204 15.10 23.35 17.14
N VAL A 205 16.09 22.53 16.77
CA VAL A 205 15.87 21.11 16.40
C VAL A 205 15.25 20.34 17.56
N TYR A 206 15.80 20.51 18.76
CA TYR A 206 15.32 19.85 19.97
C TYR A 206 13.87 20.22 20.27
N ASN A 207 13.55 21.51 20.35
CA ASN A 207 12.19 21.95 20.63
C ASN A 207 11.20 21.50 19.53
N TYR A 208 11.60 21.59 18.26
CA TYR A 208 10.77 21.17 17.14
C TYR A 208 10.41 19.67 17.22
N LEU A 209 11.40 18.81 17.40
CA LEU A 209 11.18 17.35 17.44
C LEU A 209 10.50 16.88 18.72
N MET A 210 10.83 17.50 19.87
CA MET A 210 10.29 17.08 21.16
C MET A 210 8.84 17.55 21.39
N TYR A 211 8.46 18.71 20.86
CA TYR A 211 7.08 19.20 20.95
C TYR A 211 6.17 18.72 19.81
N SER A 212 6.74 18.17 18.73
CA SER A 212 5.95 17.53 17.69
C SER A 212 5.25 16.27 18.22
N ASN A 213 4.02 16.01 17.78
CA ASN A 213 3.29 14.77 18.07
C ASN A 213 3.41 13.72 16.96
N ILE A 214 4.15 14.00 15.90
CA ILE A 214 4.31 13.12 14.74
C ILE A 214 5.75 12.61 14.60
N SER A 215 5.94 11.70 13.65
CA SER A 215 7.24 11.28 13.14
C SER A 215 7.34 11.67 11.67
N TYR A 216 8.56 11.88 11.22
CA TYR A 216 8.88 12.35 9.88
C TYR A 216 9.57 11.21 9.14
N VAL A 217 8.84 10.64 8.20
CA VAL A 217 9.28 9.56 7.33
C VAL A 217 8.78 9.90 5.93
N ASP A 218 9.64 9.79 4.93
CA ASP A 218 9.25 10.03 3.55
C ASP A 218 8.51 8.82 2.98
N CYS A 219 7.42 9.06 2.25
CA CYS A 219 6.53 8.01 1.77
C CYS A 219 5.72 8.49 0.57
N PHE A 220 5.99 7.93 -0.60
CA PHE A 220 5.31 8.25 -1.84
C PHE A 220 5.14 7.02 -2.75
N PHE A 221 4.18 7.11 -3.66
CA PHE A 221 3.99 6.12 -4.70
C PHE A 221 4.85 6.48 -5.90
N ASP A 222 5.64 5.53 -6.40
CA ASP A 222 6.52 5.71 -7.56
C ASP A 222 6.23 4.57 -8.55
N PRO A 223 5.52 4.81 -9.66
CA PRO A 223 5.20 3.76 -10.62
C PRO A 223 6.43 3.26 -11.41
N GLY A 224 7.59 3.90 -11.28
CA GLY A 224 8.80 3.57 -12.03
C GLY A 224 9.49 2.26 -11.59
N PRO A 225 10.50 1.82 -12.36
CA PRO A 225 11.24 0.58 -12.10
C PRO A 225 12.05 0.62 -10.79
N HIS A 226 12.23 1.81 -10.21
CA HIS A 226 12.95 2.01 -8.95
C HIS A 226 12.04 2.24 -7.75
N GLY A 227 10.72 2.28 -7.96
CA GLY A 227 9.70 2.35 -6.90
C GLY A 227 8.88 1.07 -6.84
N ASN A 228 7.59 1.15 -7.11
CA ASN A 228 6.64 0.05 -7.15
C ASN A 228 6.94 -1.01 -8.23
N GLY A 229 7.80 -0.71 -9.21
CA GLY A 229 8.37 -1.72 -10.10
C GLY A 229 9.23 -2.78 -9.39
N ARG A 230 9.65 -2.54 -8.14
CA ARG A 230 10.36 -3.51 -7.29
C ARG A 230 9.47 -4.36 -6.40
N TYR A 231 8.16 -4.12 -6.43
CA TYR A 231 7.22 -4.93 -5.67
C TYR A 231 7.26 -6.38 -6.17
N SER A 232 7.25 -7.33 -5.22
CA SER A 232 7.17 -8.76 -5.50
C SER A 232 5.80 -9.26 -5.08
N ASP A 233 5.12 -10.03 -5.95
CA ASP A 233 3.81 -10.60 -5.62
C ASP A 233 3.86 -11.57 -4.42
N HIS A 234 5.05 -12.11 -4.09
CA HIS A 234 5.27 -12.93 -2.88
C HIS A 234 5.21 -12.15 -1.55
N MET A 235 5.21 -10.81 -1.61
CA MET A 235 4.95 -9.98 -0.44
C MET A 235 3.46 -9.92 -0.10
N SER A 236 2.60 -10.29 -1.04
CA SER A 236 1.17 -10.51 -0.79
C SER A 236 0.99 -11.84 -0.05
N PRO A 237 0.03 -11.94 0.88
CA PRO A 237 -0.99 -10.94 1.18
C PRO A 237 -0.61 -9.93 2.28
N GLU A 238 0.45 -10.13 3.05
CA GLU A 238 0.83 -9.29 4.20
C GLU A 238 1.15 -7.84 3.80
N ILE A 239 1.84 -7.62 2.69
CA ILE A 239 2.10 -6.29 2.13
C ILE A 239 1.43 -6.22 0.76
N GLU A 240 0.25 -5.60 0.72
CA GLU A 240 -0.43 -5.38 -0.55
C GLU A 240 0.32 -4.36 -1.41
N LYS A 241 0.26 -4.52 -2.73
CA LYS A 241 0.89 -3.60 -3.68
C LYS A 241 0.45 -2.14 -3.49
N LYS A 242 -0.79 -1.94 -3.05
CA LYS A 242 -1.35 -0.61 -2.77
C LYS A 242 -0.70 0.04 -1.56
N ASP A 243 -0.11 -0.72 -0.65
CA ASP A 243 0.53 -0.25 0.58
C ASP A 243 2.07 -0.21 0.45
N PHE A 244 2.63 -0.84 -0.58
CA PHE A 244 4.04 -0.71 -0.94
C PHE A 244 4.36 0.73 -1.40
N ARG A 245 5.32 1.37 -0.73
CA ARG A 245 5.70 2.77 -0.94
C ARG A 245 7.21 2.91 -1.00
N LYS A 246 7.67 3.95 -1.70
CA LYS A 246 9.06 4.39 -1.73
C LYS A 246 9.24 5.56 -0.76
N GLY A 247 10.43 5.69 -0.21
CA GLY A 247 10.80 6.80 0.66
C GLY A 247 12.31 6.99 0.71
N ALA A 248 12.74 8.09 1.33
CA ALA A 248 14.10 8.33 1.73
C ALA A 248 14.54 7.42 2.90
N GLN A 249 15.85 7.18 3.02
CA GLN A 249 16.42 6.43 4.15
C GLN A 249 16.26 7.20 5.46
N TRP A 250 16.45 8.51 5.41
CA TRP A 250 16.46 9.37 6.58
C TRP A 250 15.07 9.49 7.21
N PHE A 251 15.05 9.40 8.53
CA PHE A 251 13.84 9.60 9.31
C PHE A 251 14.16 10.34 10.62
N SER A 252 13.13 10.95 11.18
CA SER A 252 13.07 11.24 12.61
C SER A 252 11.79 10.67 13.19
N MET A 253 11.91 9.83 14.21
CA MET A 253 10.74 9.13 14.75
C MET A 253 10.68 9.13 16.26
N LYS A 254 9.45 9.06 16.77
CA LYS A 254 9.17 8.91 18.19
C LYS A 254 9.48 7.51 18.68
N ARG A 255 9.72 7.39 19.99
CA ARG A 255 9.99 6.13 20.67
C ARG A 255 9.02 5.00 20.34
N GLN A 256 7.72 5.28 20.29
CA GLN A 256 6.72 4.24 19.96
C GLN A 256 6.89 3.70 18.54
N HIS A 257 7.18 4.55 17.56
CA HIS A 257 7.45 4.10 16.19
C HIS A 257 8.78 3.34 16.09
N ALA A 258 9.82 3.77 16.81
CA ALA A 258 11.06 3.03 16.92
C ALA A 258 10.85 1.63 17.53
N LEU A 259 10.01 1.50 18.55
CA LEU A 259 9.63 0.22 19.14
C LEU A 259 8.89 -0.67 18.14
N ILE A 260 7.99 -0.12 17.33
CA ILE A 260 7.31 -0.87 16.25
C ILE A 260 8.33 -1.43 15.26
N VAL A 261 9.30 -0.61 14.82
CA VAL A 261 10.34 -1.06 13.88
C VAL A 261 11.14 -2.22 14.47
N ILE A 262 11.52 -2.17 15.74
CA ILE A 262 12.29 -3.25 16.38
C ILE A 262 11.43 -4.49 16.64
N ALA A 263 10.18 -4.32 17.07
CA ALA A 263 9.26 -5.42 17.37
C ALA A 263 8.78 -6.14 16.11
N ASP A 264 8.77 -5.47 14.95
CA ASP A 264 8.36 -6.08 13.70
C ASP A 264 9.34 -7.17 13.24
N SER A 265 8.79 -8.38 13.10
CA SER A 265 9.43 -9.54 12.48
C SER A 265 8.74 -9.93 11.17
N LEU A 266 7.42 -9.74 11.07
CA LEU A 266 6.60 -10.21 9.95
C LEU A 266 6.90 -9.46 8.66
N TYR A 267 6.70 -8.13 8.67
CA TYR A 267 6.90 -7.32 7.46
C TYR A 267 8.39 -7.25 7.12
N TYR A 268 9.22 -7.08 8.15
CA TYR A 268 10.66 -7.13 8.02
C TYR A 268 11.17 -8.39 7.31
N THR A 269 10.66 -9.58 7.65
CA THR A 269 11.05 -10.83 6.98
C THR A 269 10.67 -10.83 5.51
N LYS A 270 9.46 -10.35 5.15
CA LYS A 270 9.04 -10.22 3.75
C LYS A 270 9.96 -9.27 2.97
N PHE A 271 10.31 -8.12 3.54
CA PHE A 271 11.27 -7.21 2.91
C PHE A 271 12.66 -7.86 2.78
N ARG A 272 13.14 -8.55 3.81
CA ARG A 272 14.43 -9.25 3.77
C ARG A 272 14.51 -10.29 2.65
N GLU A 273 13.43 -11.06 2.45
CA GLU A 273 13.39 -12.12 1.44
C GLU A 273 13.21 -11.59 0.00
N TYR A 274 12.36 -10.57 -0.18
CA TYR A 274 11.89 -10.18 -1.50
C TYR A 274 12.40 -8.81 -1.99
N CYS A 275 12.88 -7.93 -1.11
CA CYS A 275 13.56 -6.69 -1.53
C CYS A 275 15.06 -6.94 -1.76
N LYS A 276 15.39 -7.42 -2.97
CA LYS A 276 16.79 -7.69 -3.37
C LYS A 276 17.62 -6.43 -3.63
N VAL A 277 16.98 -5.28 -3.88
CA VAL A 277 17.65 -3.99 -4.09
C VAL A 277 16.90 -2.85 -3.41
N VAL A 278 17.49 -2.32 -2.34
CA VAL A 278 17.08 -1.12 -1.61
C VAL A 278 17.86 0.08 -2.18
N ILE A 279 17.65 0.50 -3.43
CA ILE A 279 18.34 1.70 -3.93
C ILE A 279 17.85 2.92 -3.14
N LEU A 280 18.75 3.47 -2.34
CA LEU A 280 18.58 4.71 -1.60
C LEU A 280 19.24 5.81 -2.44
N ALA A 281 18.44 6.73 -2.98
CA ALA A 281 19.03 7.89 -3.64
C ALA A 281 19.66 8.75 -2.55
N ILE A 282 20.99 8.86 -2.56
CA ILE A 282 21.69 9.87 -1.77
C ILE A 282 21.55 11.17 -2.56
N ALA A 283 20.81 12.12 -2.00
CA ALA A 283 20.75 13.50 -2.47
C ALA A 283 21.77 14.34 -1.71
#